data_AF-A0A6P1MFB8-F1
#
_entry.id   AF-A0A6P1MFB8-F1
#
_cell.length_a   1.000
_cell.length_b   1.000
_cell.length_c   1.000
_cell.angle_alpha   90.00
_cell.angle_beta   90.00
_cell.angle_gamma   90.00
#
_symmetry.space_group_name_H-M   'P 1'
#
loop_
_entity.id
_entity.type
_entity.pdbx_description
1 polymer ?
#
loop_
_entity_poly.entity_id
_entity_poly.type
_entity_poly.pdbx_seq_one_letter_code
_entity_poly.pdbx_strand_id
1 'polypeptide(L)'
;MGVEPVTVIDKVAFIRCAGDAAGKERFAGYSSCDEARNKGFISGECKYGCIGLGSCIERCKFDAMSLEDGIVKIDKEKCNGCGACIGMCPQEIIVMIPKEATNFIPCASKNDEETTRKICGSGCIGCGDCEEVCPQNAITIVDNCAVIDYEKCVGCVACTVKCRKKIIVDELHDLTKVKENVAFVRCRGGKKANAKFKALGVETCADASKIRNEAMDLCQVGCVGLGACTKVCRFDAISIVDGTANVDPEKCVGCLDCVAACPNELIVEVPYVGSKLVACISTYDCDEKLRVCGEGCIGCGDCASNCPNGAITIKDLHAVIDTTLCENCSVCSYMCSRTALVEMVVPEANYLQRKALGI
;
A
#
# COMPACT_ATOMS: atom_id res chain seq x y z
N MET A 1 5.28 -55.19 12.56
CA MET A 1 5.17 -54.06 11.64
C MET A 1 4.80 -52.85 12.48
N GLY A 2 5.78 -52.05 12.87
CA GLY A 2 5.54 -50.79 13.57
C GLY A 2 5.14 -49.76 12.53
N VAL A 3 3.88 -49.33 12.57
CA VAL A 3 3.42 -48.21 11.73
C VAL A 3 4.08 -46.96 12.31
N GLU A 4 4.77 -46.17 11.48
CA GLU A 4 5.33 -44.90 11.93
C GLU A 4 4.21 -44.04 12.54
N PRO A 5 4.43 -43.40 13.70
CA PRO A 5 3.42 -42.56 14.32
C PRO A 5 3.14 -41.38 13.40
N VAL A 6 1.91 -41.33 12.86
CA VAL A 6 1.44 -40.17 12.11
C VAL A 6 1.13 -39.07 13.12
N THR A 7 1.80 -37.94 13.00
CA THR A 7 1.49 -36.75 13.80
C THR A 7 0.12 -36.21 13.39
N VAL A 8 -0.81 -36.19 14.34
CA VAL A 8 -2.12 -35.53 14.14
C VAL A 8 -1.89 -34.03 14.32
N ILE A 9 -2.03 -33.27 13.24
CA ILE A 9 -1.93 -31.80 13.27
C ILE A 9 -3.34 -31.24 13.43
N ASP A 10 -3.57 -30.52 14.52
CA ASP A 10 -4.81 -29.77 14.72
C ASP A 10 -4.93 -28.67 13.67
N LYS A 11 -6.07 -28.61 12.99
CA LYS A 11 -6.35 -27.63 11.94
C LYS A 11 -7.53 -26.75 12.31
N VAL A 12 -7.46 -25.49 11.92
CA VAL A 12 -8.55 -24.51 12.05
C VAL A 12 -8.91 -23.95 10.68
N ALA A 13 -10.15 -23.47 10.55
CA ALA A 13 -10.60 -22.83 9.32
C ALA A 13 -10.04 -21.40 9.23
N PHE A 14 -9.66 -20.98 8.03
CA PHE A 14 -9.16 -19.65 7.72
C PHE A 14 -9.79 -19.13 6.43
N ILE A 15 -10.15 -17.85 6.41
CA ILE A 15 -10.76 -17.19 5.25
C ILE A 15 -9.69 -16.41 4.49
N ARG A 16 -9.48 -16.78 3.23
CA ARG A 16 -8.53 -16.12 2.32
C ARG A 16 -9.08 -14.82 1.72
N CYS A 17 -9.56 -13.91 2.58
CA CYS A 17 -9.99 -12.57 2.18
C CYS A 17 -9.92 -11.60 3.36
N ALA A 18 -9.08 -10.54 3.24
CA ALA A 18 -9.07 -9.38 4.13
C ALA A 18 -9.59 -8.10 3.44
N GLY A 19 -10.16 -8.22 2.23
CA GLY A 19 -10.68 -7.09 1.46
C GLY A 19 -12.18 -6.88 1.59
N ASP A 20 -12.64 -5.77 1.02
CA ASP A 20 -14.03 -5.30 0.95
C ASP A 20 -14.59 -5.21 -0.48
N ALA A 21 -13.72 -5.39 -1.48
CA ALA A 21 -14.03 -5.26 -2.89
C ALA A 21 -15.08 -6.23 -3.46
N ALA A 22 -15.53 -7.25 -2.73
CA ALA A 22 -16.39 -8.32 -3.26
C ALA A 22 -17.89 -7.94 -3.30
N GLY A 23 -18.20 -6.68 -3.64
CA GLY A 23 -19.58 -6.20 -3.81
C GLY A 23 -20.42 -6.20 -2.53
N LYS A 24 -19.79 -6.19 -1.35
CA LYS A 24 -20.46 -6.41 -0.04
C LYS A 24 -21.65 -5.48 0.17
N GLU A 25 -21.49 -4.19 -0.12
CA GLU A 25 -22.56 -3.19 0.04
C GLU A 25 -23.76 -3.50 -0.87
N ARG A 26 -23.49 -3.83 -2.14
CA ARG A 26 -24.53 -4.16 -3.12
C ARG A 26 -25.25 -5.47 -2.75
N PHE A 27 -24.55 -6.39 -2.11
CA PHE A 27 -25.08 -7.68 -1.73
C PHE A 27 -25.76 -7.70 -0.35
N ALA A 28 -25.68 -6.63 0.45
CA ALA A 28 -26.16 -6.62 1.84
C ALA A 28 -27.64 -7.02 2.05
N GLY A 29 -28.48 -6.97 1.02
CA GLY A 29 -29.91 -7.36 1.08
C GLY A 29 -30.25 -8.79 0.64
N TYR A 30 -29.26 -9.60 0.26
CA TYR A 30 -29.49 -10.96 -0.21
C TYR A 30 -29.55 -11.98 0.94
N SER A 31 -30.29 -13.08 0.73
CA SER A 31 -30.50 -14.09 1.78
C SER A 31 -29.29 -15.00 2.00
N SER A 32 -28.43 -15.17 0.99
CA SER A 32 -27.26 -16.06 1.07
C SER A 32 -26.15 -15.67 0.10
N CYS A 33 -24.93 -16.12 0.39
CA CYS A 33 -23.78 -15.96 -0.49
C CYS A 33 -24.00 -16.59 -1.88
N ASP A 34 -24.73 -17.71 -1.98
CA ASP A 34 -25.05 -18.36 -3.25
C ASP A 34 -25.96 -17.51 -4.13
N GLU A 35 -27.01 -16.95 -3.53
CA GLU A 35 -27.94 -16.07 -4.22
C GLU A 35 -27.22 -14.83 -4.76
N ALA A 36 -26.38 -14.20 -3.92
CA ALA A 36 -25.56 -13.07 -4.29
C ALA A 36 -24.58 -13.42 -5.42
N ARG A 37 -23.85 -14.56 -5.34
CA ARG A 37 -22.95 -15.01 -6.41
C ARG A 37 -23.69 -15.18 -7.74
N ASN A 38 -24.90 -15.74 -7.72
CA ASN A 38 -25.67 -16.02 -8.93
C ASN A 38 -26.17 -14.74 -9.64
N LYS A 39 -26.25 -13.60 -8.94
CA LYS A 39 -26.52 -12.31 -9.58
C LYS A 39 -25.33 -11.76 -10.37
N GLY A 40 -24.13 -12.30 -10.13
CA GLY A 40 -22.91 -11.87 -10.76
C GLY A 40 -22.29 -10.63 -10.11
N PHE A 41 -21.02 -10.42 -10.44
CA PHE A 41 -20.22 -9.27 -10.02
C PHE A 41 -20.19 -8.23 -11.13
N ILE A 42 -20.22 -6.95 -10.78
CA ILE A 42 -20.11 -5.84 -11.74
C ILE A 42 -18.65 -5.38 -11.87
N SER A 43 -18.38 -4.50 -12.85
CA SER A 43 -17.07 -3.89 -13.00
C SER A 43 -16.68 -3.13 -11.72
N GLY A 44 -15.44 -3.34 -11.25
CA GLY A 44 -14.94 -2.78 -10.00
C GLY A 44 -15.08 -3.69 -8.79
N GLU A 45 -15.76 -4.83 -8.89
CA GLU A 45 -15.90 -5.79 -7.80
C GLU A 45 -14.97 -7.01 -7.94
N CYS A 46 -14.47 -7.49 -6.80
CA CYS A 46 -13.68 -8.71 -6.71
C CYS A 46 -14.58 -9.95 -6.71
N LYS A 47 -14.52 -10.73 -7.79
CA LYS A 47 -15.27 -11.99 -7.95
C LYS A 47 -14.77 -13.19 -7.14
N TYR A 48 -13.73 -13.01 -6.32
CA TYR A 48 -13.06 -14.05 -5.55
C TYR A 48 -13.17 -13.87 -4.03
N GLY A 49 -13.59 -12.68 -3.57
CA GLY A 49 -13.53 -12.33 -2.16
C GLY A 49 -14.75 -12.79 -1.35
N CYS A 50 -14.71 -12.59 -0.04
CA CYS A 50 -15.84 -12.86 0.83
C CYS A 50 -17.00 -11.90 0.51
N ILE A 51 -18.16 -12.45 0.13
CA ILE A 51 -19.39 -11.70 -0.19
C ILE A 51 -19.95 -10.98 1.06
N GLY A 52 -19.67 -11.50 2.25
CA GLY A 52 -20.03 -10.84 3.51
C GLY A 52 -21.43 -11.11 4.05
N LEU A 53 -22.13 -12.14 3.54
CA LEU A 53 -23.48 -12.52 4.02
C LEU A 53 -23.49 -13.57 5.13
N GLY A 54 -22.34 -14.15 5.48
CA GLY A 54 -22.24 -15.03 6.64
C GLY A 54 -22.89 -16.41 6.49
N SER A 55 -23.14 -16.93 5.28
CA SER A 55 -23.72 -18.28 5.10
C SER A 55 -22.92 -19.41 5.76
N CYS A 56 -21.62 -19.22 6.01
CA CYS A 56 -20.81 -20.15 6.78
C CYS A 56 -21.02 -20.06 8.31
N ILE A 57 -21.48 -18.92 8.83
CA ILE A 57 -21.76 -18.69 10.26
C ILE A 57 -22.88 -19.63 10.73
N GLU A 58 -23.97 -19.71 9.96
CA GLU A 58 -25.13 -20.57 10.26
C GLU A 58 -24.80 -22.06 10.36
N ARG A 59 -23.67 -22.49 9.78
CA ARG A 59 -23.20 -23.88 9.84
C ARG A 59 -22.27 -24.15 11.01
N CYS A 60 -21.69 -23.12 11.61
CA CYS A 60 -20.77 -23.29 12.73
C CYS A 60 -21.57 -23.62 14.00
N LYS A 61 -21.51 -24.87 14.45
CA LYS A 61 -22.15 -25.31 15.72
C LYS A 61 -21.38 -24.91 16.97
N PHE A 62 -20.22 -24.27 16.80
CA PHE A 62 -19.30 -23.91 17.88
C PHE A 62 -19.21 -22.40 18.09
N ASP A 63 -20.05 -21.62 17.42
CA ASP A 63 -20.07 -20.15 17.49
C ASP A 63 -18.67 -19.53 17.28
N ALA A 64 -17.89 -20.15 16.39
CA ALA A 64 -16.52 -19.77 16.10
C ALA A 64 -16.43 -18.73 14.97
N MET A 65 -17.55 -18.24 14.44
CA MET A 65 -17.56 -17.30 13.31
C MET A 65 -18.42 -16.08 13.61
N SER A 66 -17.91 -14.90 13.25
CA SER A 66 -18.57 -13.60 13.39
C SER A 66 -18.46 -12.80 12.09
N LEU A 67 -19.35 -11.84 11.84
CA LEU A 67 -19.22 -10.89 10.74
C LEU A 67 -18.65 -9.58 11.26
N GLU A 68 -17.48 -9.18 10.79
CA GLU A 68 -16.78 -7.94 11.16
C GLU A 68 -16.32 -7.23 9.89
N ASP A 69 -16.66 -5.95 9.73
CA ASP A 69 -16.35 -5.15 8.53
C ASP A 69 -16.76 -5.85 7.21
N GLY A 70 -17.90 -6.56 7.26
CA GLY A 70 -18.44 -7.34 6.16
C GLY A 70 -17.57 -8.53 5.74
N ILE A 71 -16.58 -8.95 6.55
CA ILE A 71 -15.82 -10.20 6.36
C ILE A 71 -16.18 -11.14 7.50
N VAL A 72 -16.33 -12.42 7.19
CA VAL A 72 -16.45 -13.42 8.25
C VAL A 72 -15.09 -13.63 8.91
N LYS A 73 -15.01 -13.44 10.22
CA LYS A 73 -13.85 -13.74 11.07
C LYS A 73 -14.06 -15.08 11.75
N ILE A 74 -12.96 -15.77 12.04
CA ILE A 74 -12.97 -17.08 12.67
C ILE A 74 -12.16 -17.01 13.95
N ASP A 75 -12.80 -17.33 15.07
CA ASP A 75 -12.18 -17.52 16.37
C ASP A 75 -11.48 -18.89 16.38
N LYS A 76 -10.14 -18.87 16.39
CA LYS A 76 -9.30 -20.07 16.36
C LYS A 76 -9.42 -20.93 17.62
N GLU A 77 -9.81 -20.35 18.75
CA GLU A 77 -9.96 -21.10 20.00
C GLU A 77 -11.27 -21.87 20.05
N LYS A 78 -12.31 -21.34 19.42
CA LYS A 78 -13.60 -22.04 19.29
C LYS A 78 -13.65 -22.99 18.09
N CYS A 79 -12.86 -22.75 17.06
CA CYS A 79 -12.84 -23.59 15.87
C CYS A 79 -12.23 -24.96 16.18
N ASN A 80 -13.04 -26.01 16.08
CA ASN A 80 -12.60 -27.38 16.34
C ASN A 80 -12.08 -28.12 15.08
N GLY A 81 -11.96 -27.43 13.95
CA GLY A 81 -11.42 -28.03 12.72
C GLY A 81 -12.37 -28.93 11.92
N CYS A 82 -13.68 -28.96 12.20
CA CYS A 82 -14.60 -29.90 11.55
C CYS A 82 -14.79 -29.74 10.02
N GLY A 83 -14.36 -28.62 9.42
CA GLY A 83 -14.41 -28.40 7.97
C GLY A 83 -15.81 -28.15 7.37
N ALA A 84 -16.88 -28.12 8.17
CA ALA A 84 -18.26 -27.98 7.69
C ALA A 84 -18.54 -26.70 6.89
N CYS A 85 -17.73 -25.66 7.06
CA CYS A 85 -17.86 -24.38 6.38
C CYS A 85 -17.28 -24.37 4.95
N ILE A 86 -16.34 -25.26 4.62
CA ILE A 86 -15.55 -25.21 3.37
C ILE A 86 -16.45 -25.37 2.15
N GLY A 87 -17.23 -26.46 2.10
CA GLY A 87 -18.05 -26.80 0.93
C GLY A 87 -19.26 -25.88 0.73
N MET A 88 -19.61 -25.05 1.72
CA MET A 88 -20.73 -24.10 1.61
C MET A 88 -20.29 -22.76 1.01
N CYS A 89 -18.99 -22.43 1.07
CA CYS A 89 -18.54 -21.13 0.57
C CYS A 89 -18.56 -21.13 -0.96
N PRO A 90 -19.45 -20.36 -1.61
CA PRO A 90 -19.54 -20.36 -3.08
C PRO A 90 -18.34 -19.70 -3.75
N GLN A 91 -17.45 -19.09 -2.96
CA GLN A 91 -16.21 -18.45 -3.38
C GLN A 91 -14.98 -19.35 -3.16
N GLU A 92 -15.14 -20.50 -2.48
CA GLU A 92 -14.08 -21.48 -2.23
C GLU A 92 -12.84 -20.88 -1.51
N ILE A 93 -13.04 -19.86 -0.68
CA ILE A 93 -11.96 -19.13 0.02
C ILE A 93 -11.69 -19.60 1.45
N ILE A 94 -12.44 -20.58 1.95
CA ILE A 94 -12.25 -21.13 3.28
C ILE A 94 -11.31 -22.33 3.18
N VAL A 95 -10.18 -22.26 3.87
CA VAL A 95 -9.13 -23.30 3.86
C VAL A 95 -8.85 -23.79 5.27
N MET A 96 -8.35 -25.02 5.40
CA MET A 96 -7.86 -25.54 6.67
C MET A 96 -6.36 -25.28 6.79
N ILE A 97 -5.96 -24.66 7.88
CA ILE A 97 -4.55 -24.36 8.20
C ILE A 97 -4.20 -24.99 9.55
N PRO A 98 -2.92 -25.30 9.84
CA PRO A 98 -2.52 -25.74 11.17
C PRO A 98 -2.90 -24.70 12.22
N LYS A 99 -3.39 -25.15 13.39
CA LYS A 99 -3.78 -24.26 14.49
C LYS A 99 -2.62 -23.39 14.97
N GLU A 100 -1.41 -23.94 14.98
CA GLU A 100 -0.18 -23.26 15.41
C GLU A 100 0.45 -22.34 14.35
N ALA A 101 -0.05 -22.36 13.11
CA ALA A 101 0.45 -21.46 12.09
C ALA A 101 0.21 -20.01 12.54
N THR A 102 1.19 -19.13 12.30
CA THR A 102 1.13 -17.71 12.69
C THR A 102 1.12 -16.76 11.50
N ASN A 103 1.46 -17.27 10.30
CA ASN A 103 1.52 -16.50 9.07
C ASN A 103 0.42 -16.93 8.08
N PHE A 104 -0.30 -15.94 7.54
CA PHE A 104 -1.41 -16.22 6.61
C PHE A 104 -1.45 -15.23 5.46
N ILE A 105 -1.94 -15.70 4.32
CA ILE A 105 -2.17 -14.90 3.13
C ILE A 105 -3.68 -14.72 2.97
N PRO A 106 -4.25 -13.57 3.38
CA PRO A 106 -5.69 -13.35 3.39
C PRO A 106 -6.20 -12.89 2.02
N CYS A 107 -5.80 -13.60 0.97
CA CYS A 107 -6.24 -13.32 -0.39
C CYS A 107 -6.35 -14.63 -1.19
N ALA A 108 -7.41 -14.73 -1.98
CA ALA A 108 -7.66 -15.78 -2.97
C ALA A 108 -7.96 -15.20 -4.37
N SER A 109 -7.80 -13.88 -4.53
CA SER A 109 -7.98 -13.20 -5.82
C SER A 109 -6.98 -13.74 -6.84
N LYS A 110 -7.46 -14.03 -8.04
CA LYS A 110 -6.62 -14.41 -9.19
C LYS A 110 -6.42 -13.26 -10.19
N ASN A 111 -6.84 -12.06 -9.81
CA ASN A 111 -6.66 -10.86 -10.63
C ASN A 111 -5.17 -10.54 -10.80
N ASP A 112 -4.84 -9.93 -11.94
CA ASP A 112 -3.53 -9.34 -12.16
C ASP A 112 -3.26 -8.14 -11.23
N GLU A 113 -2.03 -7.62 -11.23
CA GLU A 113 -1.62 -6.49 -10.40
C GLU A 113 -2.46 -5.23 -10.66
N GLU A 114 -2.67 -4.86 -11.92
CA GLU A 114 -3.37 -3.63 -12.30
C GLU A 114 -4.82 -3.68 -11.82
N THR A 115 -5.52 -4.77 -12.11
CA THR A 115 -6.89 -5.01 -11.66
C THR A 115 -6.95 -5.01 -10.13
N THR A 116 -6.03 -5.72 -9.47
CA THR A 116 -6.01 -5.81 -8.00
C THR A 116 -5.85 -4.44 -7.35
N ARG A 117 -4.89 -3.62 -7.81
CA ARG A 117 -4.67 -2.27 -7.24
C ARG A 117 -5.87 -1.35 -7.45
N LYS A 118 -6.60 -1.49 -8.55
CA LYS A 118 -7.80 -0.70 -8.82
C LYS A 118 -8.98 -1.08 -7.92
N ILE A 119 -9.17 -2.37 -7.66
CA ILE A 119 -10.39 -2.85 -6.98
C ILE A 119 -10.19 -3.14 -5.49
N CYS A 120 -9.01 -3.56 -5.05
CA CYS A 120 -8.79 -4.08 -3.70
C CYS A 120 -7.41 -3.69 -3.13
N GLY A 121 -7.41 -2.75 -2.17
CA GLY A 121 -6.20 -2.37 -1.44
C GLY A 121 -5.56 -3.55 -0.69
N SER A 122 -6.35 -4.53 -0.24
CA SER A 122 -5.88 -5.71 0.52
C SER A 122 -5.59 -6.94 -0.35
N GLY A 123 -5.56 -6.81 -1.69
CA GLY A 123 -5.32 -7.93 -2.59
C GLY A 123 -3.84 -8.26 -2.80
N CYS A 124 -3.55 -9.54 -3.00
CA CYS A 124 -2.24 -9.99 -3.47
C CYS A 124 -2.09 -9.62 -4.95
N ILE A 125 -0.93 -9.06 -5.30
CA ILE A 125 -0.60 -8.67 -6.69
C ILE A 125 0.25 -9.72 -7.43
N GLY A 126 0.48 -10.88 -6.81
CA GLY A 126 1.22 -11.99 -7.45
C GLY A 126 2.70 -11.70 -7.76
N CYS A 127 3.33 -10.75 -7.07
CA CYS A 127 4.65 -10.24 -7.44
C CYS A 127 5.85 -11.19 -7.20
N GLY A 128 5.68 -12.23 -6.39
CA GLY A 128 6.72 -13.26 -6.17
C GLY A 128 7.74 -12.97 -5.07
N ASP A 129 7.86 -11.74 -4.53
CA ASP A 129 8.91 -11.42 -3.55
C ASP A 129 8.86 -12.31 -2.28
N CYS A 130 7.67 -12.73 -1.88
CA CYS A 130 7.48 -13.63 -0.74
C CYS A 130 7.93 -15.07 -1.02
N GLU A 131 7.84 -15.51 -2.28
CA GLU A 131 8.36 -16.81 -2.72
C GLU A 131 9.89 -16.77 -2.77
N GLU A 132 10.46 -15.71 -3.35
CA GLU A 132 11.92 -15.53 -3.46
C GLU A 132 12.63 -15.48 -2.10
N VAL A 133 12.06 -14.76 -1.12
CA VAL A 133 12.68 -14.61 0.21
C VAL A 133 12.47 -15.84 1.12
N CYS A 134 11.62 -16.80 0.75
CA CYS A 134 11.26 -17.90 1.63
C CYS A 134 12.40 -18.91 1.76
N PRO A 135 13.07 -19.04 2.93
CA PRO A 135 14.23 -19.92 3.07
C PRO A 135 13.88 -21.41 2.98
N GLN A 136 12.61 -21.77 3.13
CA GLN A 136 12.11 -23.15 3.08
C GLN A 136 11.39 -23.48 1.77
N ASN A 137 11.32 -22.54 0.82
CA ASN A 137 10.50 -22.69 -0.41
C ASN A 137 9.05 -23.12 -0.08
N ALA A 138 8.51 -22.57 1.00
CA ALA A 138 7.18 -22.87 1.52
C ALA A 138 6.09 -21.98 0.88
N ILE A 139 6.44 -21.07 -0.03
CA ILE A 139 5.51 -20.16 -0.68
C ILE A 139 5.65 -20.31 -2.19
N THR A 140 4.52 -20.36 -2.87
CA THR A 140 4.46 -20.38 -4.35
C THR A 140 3.39 -19.44 -4.85
N ILE A 141 3.63 -18.77 -5.98
CA ILE A 141 2.58 -18.02 -6.69
C ILE A 141 1.77 -18.98 -7.57
N VAL A 142 0.46 -19.08 -7.28
CA VAL A 142 -0.51 -19.86 -8.05
C VAL A 142 -1.64 -18.94 -8.49
N ASP A 143 -1.91 -18.89 -9.80
CA ASP A 143 -2.95 -18.02 -10.39
C ASP A 143 -2.88 -16.56 -9.90
N ASN A 144 -1.70 -15.92 -9.96
CA ASN A 144 -1.45 -14.56 -9.47
C ASN A 144 -1.64 -14.35 -7.95
N CYS A 145 -1.73 -15.42 -7.15
CA CYS A 145 -1.85 -15.32 -5.71
C CYS A 145 -0.84 -16.20 -4.98
N ALA A 146 -0.20 -15.65 -3.94
CA ALA A 146 0.67 -16.43 -3.10
C ALA A 146 -0.10 -17.47 -2.26
N VAL A 147 0.48 -18.66 -2.10
CA VAL A 147 -0.05 -19.79 -1.33
C VAL A 147 1.06 -20.33 -0.42
N ILE A 148 0.73 -20.67 0.83
CA ILE A 148 1.68 -21.27 1.78
C ILE A 148 1.50 -22.78 1.83
N ASP A 149 2.60 -23.50 1.67
CA ASP A 149 2.78 -24.90 2.03
C ASP A 149 3.16 -24.98 3.52
N TYR A 150 2.18 -25.29 4.36
CA TYR A 150 2.36 -25.32 5.81
C TYR A 150 3.18 -26.52 6.31
N GLU A 151 3.47 -27.51 5.47
CA GLU A 151 4.37 -28.61 5.86
C GLU A 151 5.83 -28.17 5.85
N LYS A 152 6.15 -27.13 5.07
CA LYS A 152 7.50 -26.54 4.97
C LYS A 152 7.64 -25.23 5.74
N CYS A 153 6.52 -24.56 6.02
CA CYS A 153 6.55 -23.24 6.65
C CYS A 153 7.02 -23.35 8.12
N VAL A 154 8.06 -22.60 8.46
CA VAL A 154 8.62 -22.54 9.83
C VAL A 154 8.25 -21.25 10.57
N GLY A 155 7.34 -20.43 10.04
CA GLY A 155 6.89 -19.20 10.71
C GLY A 155 7.94 -18.10 10.84
N CYS A 156 8.97 -18.06 9.98
CA CYS A 156 10.09 -17.11 10.08
C CYS A 156 9.77 -15.65 9.68
N VAL A 157 8.53 -15.35 9.29
CA VAL A 157 8.02 -14.01 8.91
C VAL A 157 8.71 -13.27 7.75
N ALA A 158 9.71 -13.86 7.09
CA ALA A 158 10.42 -13.22 5.97
C ALA A 158 9.48 -12.75 4.84
N CYS A 159 8.48 -13.57 4.52
CA CYS A 159 7.45 -13.25 3.54
C CYS A 159 6.60 -12.03 3.95
N THR A 160 6.27 -11.91 5.23
CA THR A 160 5.51 -10.78 5.76
C THR A 160 6.28 -9.48 5.63
N VAL A 161 7.58 -9.50 5.96
CA VAL A 161 8.45 -8.33 5.83
C VAL A 161 8.57 -7.87 4.39
N LYS A 162 8.79 -8.80 3.44
CA LYS A 162 8.99 -8.47 2.02
C LYS A 162 7.72 -8.23 1.22
N CYS A 163 6.53 -8.58 1.73
CA CYS A 163 5.28 -8.34 1.01
C CYS A 163 5.09 -6.86 0.67
N ARG A 164 5.22 -6.49 -0.61
CA ARG A 164 5.00 -5.12 -1.10
C ARG A 164 3.63 -4.57 -0.73
N LYS A 165 2.59 -5.40 -0.75
CA LYS A 165 1.23 -4.98 -0.38
C LYS A 165 0.98 -4.93 1.14
N LYS A 166 1.90 -5.45 1.96
CA LYS A 166 1.75 -5.59 3.42
C LYS A 166 0.40 -6.21 3.81
N ILE A 167 0.07 -7.33 3.13
CA ILE A 167 -1.20 -8.06 3.35
C ILE A 167 -0.99 -9.41 4.05
N ILE A 168 0.23 -9.96 4.03
CA ILE A 168 0.50 -11.21 4.74
C ILE A 168 0.43 -10.87 6.23
N VAL A 169 -0.40 -11.61 6.95
CA VAL A 169 -0.65 -11.39 8.37
C VAL A 169 0.35 -12.22 9.16
N ASP A 170 0.91 -11.61 10.21
CA ASP A 170 1.61 -12.30 11.30
C ASP A 170 0.86 -11.99 12.60
N GLU A 171 0.47 -13.03 13.34
CA GLU A 171 -0.29 -12.86 14.59
C GLU A 171 0.58 -12.55 15.82
N LEU A 172 1.91 -12.70 15.71
CA LEU A 172 2.84 -12.52 16.82
C LEU A 172 3.49 -11.13 16.83
N HIS A 173 3.70 -10.53 15.66
CA HIS A 173 4.46 -9.29 15.51
C HIS A 173 3.76 -8.28 14.61
N ASP A 174 3.80 -7.01 15.00
CA ASP A 174 3.41 -5.90 14.12
C ASP A 174 4.58 -5.51 13.19
N LEU A 175 4.67 -6.20 12.07
CA LEU A 175 5.73 -5.99 11.07
C LEU A 175 5.44 -4.83 10.11
N THR A 176 4.31 -4.13 10.27
CA THR A 176 4.00 -2.95 9.45
C THR A 176 4.95 -1.78 9.71
N LYS A 177 5.59 -1.79 10.89
CA LYS A 177 6.62 -0.84 11.29
C LYS A 177 7.96 -1.07 10.59
N VAL A 178 8.21 -2.29 10.10
CA VAL A 178 9.44 -2.65 9.39
C VAL A 178 9.28 -2.31 7.91
N LYS A 179 9.91 -1.22 7.50
CA LYS A 179 9.84 -0.69 6.14
C LYS A 179 11.18 -0.15 5.67
N GLU A 180 11.56 -0.57 4.47
CA GLU A 180 12.75 -0.10 3.77
C GLU A 180 12.47 1.23 3.06
N ASN A 181 11.26 1.36 2.51
CA ASN A 181 10.85 2.48 1.69
C ASN A 181 9.49 3.04 2.14
N VAL A 182 9.28 4.32 1.84
CA VAL A 182 8.01 5.04 2.03
C VAL A 182 7.64 5.81 0.76
N ALA A 183 6.38 6.24 0.68
CA ALA A 183 5.93 7.10 -0.39
C ALA A 183 6.35 8.56 -0.14
N PHE A 184 6.76 9.27 -1.19
CA PHE A 184 7.10 10.69 -1.15
C PHE A 184 6.39 11.43 -2.29
N VAL A 185 5.82 12.60 -2.01
CA VAL A 185 5.11 13.41 -3.00
C VAL A 185 6.04 14.47 -3.57
N ARG A 186 6.34 14.38 -4.88
CA ARG A 186 7.17 15.34 -5.62
C ARG A 186 6.42 16.61 -6.02
N CYS A 187 5.64 17.17 -5.10
CA CYS A 187 4.95 18.43 -5.31
C CYS A 187 4.67 19.16 -3.99
N ARG A 188 5.14 20.40 -3.89
CA ARG A 188 4.81 21.35 -2.80
C ARG A 188 4.11 22.61 -3.33
N GLY A 189 3.54 22.58 -4.53
CA GLY A 189 3.01 23.77 -5.23
C GLY A 189 1.80 24.48 -4.60
N GLY A 190 1.33 24.04 -3.43
CA GLY A 190 0.24 24.63 -2.67
C GLY A 190 -1.12 24.52 -3.35
N LYS A 191 -2.02 25.45 -2.99
CA LYS A 191 -3.47 25.34 -3.25
C LYS A 191 -3.95 25.89 -4.59
N LYS A 192 -3.09 26.51 -5.41
CA LYS A 192 -3.49 27.18 -6.68
C LYS A 192 -4.27 26.23 -7.59
N ALA A 193 -3.71 25.04 -7.84
CA ALA A 193 -4.36 24.03 -8.67
C ALA A 193 -5.63 23.49 -8.00
N ASN A 194 -5.56 23.16 -6.71
CA ASN A 194 -6.70 22.62 -5.96
C ASN A 194 -7.92 23.54 -5.98
N ALA A 195 -7.71 24.83 -5.70
CA ALA A 195 -8.77 25.83 -5.71
C ALA A 195 -9.42 25.96 -7.10
N LYS A 196 -8.61 25.94 -8.17
CA LYS A 196 -9.11 26.06 -9.54
C LYS A 196 -9.94 24.86 -9.97
N PHE A 197 -9.48 23.63 -9.71
CA PHE A 197 -10.24 22.43 -10.06
C PHE A 197 -11.53 22.30 -9.24
N LYS A 198 -11.51 22.70 -7.95
CA LYS A 198 -12.72 22.78 -7.13
C LYS A 198 -13.73 23.80 -7.69
N ALA A 199 -13.26 24.97 -8.12
CA ALA A 199 -14.13 25.99 -8.73
C ALA A 199 -14.77 25.52 -10.05
N LEU A 200 -14.11 24.62 -10.77
CA LEU A 200 -14.63 23.97 -11.98
C LEU A 200 -15.55 22.77 -11.69
N GLY A 201 -15.78 22.42 -10.42
CA GLY A 201 -16.63 21.28 -10.04
C GLY A 201 -15.99 19.92 -10.32
N VAL A 202 -14.67 19.84 -10.45
CA VAL A 202 -13.98 18.57 -10.72
C VAL A 202 -13.78 17.78 -9.42
N GLU A 203 -14.23 16.53 -9.40
CA GLU A 203 -14.23 15.70 -8.20
C GLU A 203 -13.04 14.72 -8.11
N THR A 204 -12.45 14.34 -9.25
CA THR A 204 -11.39 13.32 -9.28
C THR A 204 -10.08 13.83 -9.85
N CYS A 205 -8.97 13.29 -9.35
CA CYS A 205 -7.66 13.62 -9.89
C CYS A 205 -7.54 13.25 -11.38
N ALA A 206 -8.18 12.16 -11.80
CA ALA A 206 -8.12 11.66 -13.17
C ALA A 206 -8.88 12.55 -14.16
N ASP A 207 -9.98 13.17 -13.74
CA ASP A 207 -10.69 14.13 -14.58
C ASP A 207 -9.95 15.47 -14.61
N ALA A 208 -9.39 15.88 -13.47
CA ALA A 208 -8.56 17.08 -13.38
C ALA A 208 -7.34 16.98 -14.30
N SER A 209 -6.67 15.83 -14.38
CA SER A 209 -5.51 15.64 -15.26
C SER A 209 -5.88 15.71 -16.75
N LYS A 210 -7.09 15.29 -17.14
CA LYS A 210 -7.56 15.34 -18.54
C LYS A 210 -7.91 16.73 -19.04
N ILE A 211 -8.51 17.57 -18.19
CA ILE A 211 -8.95 18.91 -18.61
C ILE A 211 -7.87 19.98 -18.44
N ARG A 212 -6.81 19.66 -17.72
CA ARG A 212 -5.69 20.53 -17.41
C ARG A 212 -5.01 21.01 -18.70
N ASN A 213 -4.83 22.33 -18.82
CA ASN A 213 -4.19 22.95 -19.98
C ASN A 213 -3.47 24.25 -19.60
N GLU A 214 -2.65 24.77 -20.52
CA GLU A 214 -1.81 25.96 -20.33
C GLU A 214 -2.63 27.23 -20.06
N ALA A 215 -3.81 27.36 -20.67
CA ALA A 215 -4.72 28.51 -20.46
C ALA A 215 -5.24 28.59 -19.01
N MET A 216 -5.05 27.54 -18.21
CA MET A 216 -5.36 27.56 -16.79
C MET A 216 -4.30 28.28 -15.93
N ASP A 217 -3.14 28.65 -16.46
CA ASP A 217 -2.05 29.26 -15.67
C ASP A 217 -1.67 28.42 -14.44
N LEU A 218 -1.54 27.11 -14.63
CA LEU A 218 -1.15 26.14 -13.60
C LEU A 218 0.09 25.35 -14.03
N CYS A 219 0.86 24.86 -13.07
CA CYS A 219 1.89 23.84 -13.35
C CYS A 219 1.21 22.57 -13.89
N GLN A 220 1.57 22.09 -15.09
CA GLN A 220 0.81 21.00 -15.73
C GLN A 220 1.12 19.60 -15.16
N VAL A 221 2.19 19.45 -14.38
CA VAL A 221 2.54 18.16 -13.76
C VAL A 221 2.21 18.11 -12.27
N GLY A 222 1.95 19.26 -11.63
CA GLY A 222 1.79 19.36 -10.18
C GLY A 222 0.53 18.69 -9.62
N CYS A 223 0.48 18.56 -8.30
CA CYS A 223 -0.65 17.96 -7.59
C CYS A 223 -1.93 18.77 -7.81
N VAL A 224 -3.06 18.08 -7.96
CA VAL A 224 -4.40 18.68 -8.07
C VAL A 224 -5.12 18.77 -6.72
N GLY A 225 -4.66 18.02 -5.72
CA GLY A 225 -5.21 18.04 -4.36
C GLY A 225 -6.62 17.44 -4.19
N LEU A 226 -7.07 16.57 -5.10
CA LEU A 226 -8.40 15.94 -5.05
C LEU A 226 -8.42 14.56 -4.35
N GLY A 227 -7.29 14.11 -3.78
CA GLY A 227 -7.27 13.00 -2.84
C GLY A 227 -7.42 11.58 -3.43
N ALA A 228 -7.07 11.33 -4.70
CA ALA A 228 -7.04 9.94 -5.19
C ALA A 228 -6.11 9.04 -4.35
N CYS A 229 -4.93 9.55 -3.97
CA CYS A 229 -3.99 8.87 -3.08
C CYS A 229 -4.51 8.68 -1.65
N THR A 230 -5.31 9.62 -1.13
CA THR A 230 -5.88 9.50 0.22
C THR A 230 -6.95 8.41 0.23
N LYS A 231 -7.76 8.30 -0.82
CA LYS A 231 -8.81 7.27 -0.96
C LYS A 231 -8.26 5.84 -0.98
N VAL A 232 -7.08 5.62 -1.55
CA VAL A 232 -6.47 4.26 -1.63
C VAL A 232 -5.58 3.92 -0.44
N CYS A 233 -5.30 4.86 0.45
CA CYS A 233 -4.41 4.63 1.59
C CYS A 233 -5.14 3.88 2.71
N ARG A 234 -4.80 2.61 2.94
CA ARG A 234 -5.37 1.78 4.01
C ARG A 234 -4.80 2.04 5.41
N PHE A 235 -3.84 2.95 5.51
CA PHE A 235 -3.05 3.18 6.73
C PHE A 235 -3.18 4.62 7.23
N ASP A 236 -4.09 5.41 6.65
CA ASP A 236 -4.31 6.83 6.95
C ASP A 236 -3.01 7.65 6.95
N ALA A 237 -2.08 7.27 6.09
CA ALA A 237 -0.76 7.85 5.98
C ALA A 237 -0.70 9.03 5.03
N ILE A 238 -1.79 9.35 4.31
CA ILE A 238 -1.79 10.44 3.32
C ILE A 238 -2.96 11.38 3.59
N SER A 239 -2.67 12.68 3.61
CA SER A 239 -3.67 13.74 3.75
C SER A 239 -3.43 14.84 2.71
N ILE A 240 -4.46 15.65 2.42
CA ILE A 240 -4.29 16.84 1.59
C ILE A 240 -4.04 18.05 2.50
N VAL A 241 -2.82 18.59 2.46
CA VAL A 241 -2.39 19.78 3.21
C VAL A 241 -2.08 20.89 2.22
N ASP A 242 -2.69 22.06 2.43
CA ASP A 242 -2.56 23.22 1.54
C ASP A 242 -2.78 22.91 0.05
N GLY A 243 -3.70 21.99 -0.25
CA GLY A 243 -4.04 21.59 -1.62
C GLY A 243 -3.04 20.63 -2.29
N THR A 244 -2.06 20.11 -1.54
CA THR A 244 -1.11 19.09 -2.00
C THR A 244 -1.17 17.84 -1.13
N ALA A 245 -0.87 16.67 -1.71
CA ALA A 245 -0.80 15.45 -0.92
C ALA A 245 0.46 15.46 -0.04
N ASN A 246 0.30 15.10 1.23
CA ASN A 246 1.35 14.98 2.22
C ASN A 246 1.31 13.56 2.81
N VAL A 247 2.47 12.91 2.89
CA VAL A 247 2.62 11.56 3.44
C VAL A 247 3.20 11.66 4.85
N ASP A 248 2.51 11.08 5.81
CA ASP A 248 3.02 10.77 7.15
C ASP A 248 3.90 9.51 7.04
N PRO A 249 5.23 9.66 7.17
CA PRO A 249 6.13 8.54 6.97
C PRO A 249 6.13 7.58 8.15
N GLU A 250 5.59 7.92 9.33
CA GLU A 250 5.45 6.98 10.44
C GLU A 250 4.33 5.97 10.19
N LYS A 251 3.21 6.44 9.62
CA LYS A 251 2.06 5.58 9.25
C LYS A 251 2.25 4.87 7.92
N CYS A 252 3.01 5.45 6.98
CA CYS A 252 3.23 4.83 5.68
C CYS A 252 3.95 3.49 5.85
N VAL A 253 3.45 2.43 5.22
CA VAL A 253 4.07 1.09 5.27
C VAL A 253 4.82 0.72 3.98
N GLY A 254 4.90 1.64 3.01
CA GLY A 254 5.56 1.40 1.73
C GLY A 254 4.77 0.51 0.76
N CYS A 255 3.43 0.50 0.81
CA CYS A 255 2.62 -0.36 -0.07
C CYS A 255 2.44 0.15 -1.51
N LEU A 256 2.74 1.44 -1.73
CA LEU A 256 2.75 2.13 -3.03
C LEU A 256 1.43 2.13 -3.81
N ASP A 257 0.30 1.81 -3.18
CA ASP A 257 -1.02 1.94 -3.83
C ASP A 257 -1.30 3.39 -4.25
N CYS A 258 -0.80 4.36 -3.47
CA CYS A 258 -0.86 5.77 -3.80
C CYS A 258 -0.03 6.15 -5.05
N VAL A 259 1.06 5.44 -5.32
CA VAL A 259 1.88 5.63 -6.54
C VAL A 259 1.03 5.27 -7.75
N ALA A 260 0.44 4.06 -7.74
CA ALA A 260 -0.44 3.59 -8.81
C ALA A 260 -1.72 4.45 -8.98
N ALA A 261 -2.22 5.04 -7.90
CA ALA A 261 -3.43 5.88 -7.93
C ALA A 261 -3.19 7.32 -8.41
N CYS A 262 -1.93 7.77 -8.55
CA CYS A 262 -1.63 9.15 -8.91
C CYS A 262 -1.61 9.31 -10.45
N PRO A 263 -2.61 9.97 -11.07
CA PRO A 263 -2.63 10.14 -12.53
C PRO A 263 -1.53 11.08 -13.06
N ASN A 264 -0.87 11.82 -12.18
CA ASN A 264 0.24 12.73 -12.52
C ASN A 264 1.60 12.15 -12.11
N GLU A 265 1.66 10.90 -11.63
CA GLU A 265 2.90 10.19 -11.28
C GLU A 265 3.81 10.96 -10.30
N LEU A 266 3.18 11.73 -9.40
CA LEU A 266 3.90 12.60 -8.46
C LEU A 266 4.45 11.88 -7.24
N ILE A 267 3.87 10.73 -6.92
CA ILE A 267 4.20 9.98 -5.71
C ILE A 267 5.21 8.94 -6.10
N VAL A 268 6.36 8.93 -5.43
CA VAL A 268 7.47 8.03 -5.71
C VAL A 268 7.83 7.23 -4.47
N GLU A 269 8.38 6.04 -4.67
CA GLU A 269 8.99 5.26 -3.60
C GLU A 269 10.38 5.85 -3.28
N VAL A 270 10.66 6.06 -2.00
CA VAL A 270 11.97 6.54 -1.54
C VAL A 270 12.43 5.75 -0.31
N PRO A 271 13.75 5.59 -0.12
CA PRO A 271 14.27 4.97 1.09
C PRO A 271 13.81 5.70 2.35
N TYR A 272 13.41 4.94 3.37
CA TYR A 272 13.03 5.48 4.68
C TYR A 272 14.27 5.78 5.53
N VAL A 273 15.12 6.64 4.99
CA VAL A 273 16.39 7.09 5.56
C VAL A 273 16.28 8.59 5.78
N GLY A 274 16.70 9.05 6.96
CA GLY A 274 16.65 10.45 7.31
C GLY A 274 17.45 11.29 6.33
N SER A 275 16.74 11.97 5.43
CA SER A 275 17.34 12.67 4.29
C SER A 275 16.42 13.79 3.83
N LYS A 276 16.92 14.63 2.93
CA LYS A 276 16.12 15.67 2.27
C LYS A 276 15.84 15.27 0.84
N LEU A 277 14.65 15.61 0.36
CA LEU A 277 14.19 15.33 -0.99
C LEU A 277 13.61 16.58 -1.63
N VAL A 278 13.66 16.62 -2.96
CA VAL A 278 13.13 17.76 -3.73
C VAL A 278 11.68 17.49 -4.14
N ALA A 279 10.76 18.26 -3.57
CA ALA A 279 9.31 18.17 -3.80
C ALA A 279 8.87 18.92 -5.08
N CYS A 280 9.59 18.70 -6.18
CA CYS A 280 9.27 19.22 -7.50
C CYS A 280 9.73 18.22 -8.57
N ILE A 281 8.84 17.90 -9.51
CA ILE A 281 9.13 17.06 -10.68
C ILE A 281 9.12 17.86 -12.00
N SER A 282 8.65 19.11 -11.99
CA SER A 282 8.36 19.90 -13.19
C SER A 282 9.61 20.35 -13.92
N THR A 283 9.96 19.71 -15.04
CA THR A 283 11.10 20.04 -15.93
C THR A 283 11.05 21.41 -16.63
N TYR A 284 10.14 22.29 -16.22
CA TYR A 284 10.04 23.65 -16.74
C TYR A 284 11.29 24.47 -16.42
N ASP A 285 11.57 25.46 -17.26
CA ASP A 285 12.59 26.47 -16.98
C ASP A 285 12.18 27.39 -15.82
N CYS A 286 13.10 28.28 -15.43
CA CYS A 286 12.92 29.18 -14.31
C CYS A 286 11.73 30.13 -14.53
N ASP A 287 11.61 30.72 -15.72
CA ASP A 287 10.60 31.74 -16.01
C ASP A 287 9.20 31.14 -15.97
N GLU A 288 9.03 29.98 -16.58
CA GLU A 288 7.76 29.26 -16.58
C GLU A 288 7.40 28.81 -15.16
N LYS A 289 8.37 28.30 -14.37
CA LYS A 289 8.14 27.97 -12.95
C LYS A 289 7.70 29.19 -12.15
N LEU A 290 8.37 30.32 -12.30
CA LEU A 290 8.01 31.56 -11.59
C LEU A 290 6.59 32.02 -11.94
N ARG A 291 6.15 31.80 -13.18
CA ARG A 291 4.80 32.10 -13.65
C ARG A 291 3.75 31.19 -13.01
N VAL A 292 4.00 29.87 -12.96
CA VAL A 292 2.95 28.89 -12.61
C VAL A 292 3.03 28.33 -11.18
N CYS A 293 4.17 28.46 -10.49
CA CYS A 293 4.41 27.80 -9.20
C CYS A 293 5.36 28.60 -8.28
N GLY A 294 4.87 28.95 -7.08
CA GLY A 294 5.67 29.65 -6.06
C GLY A 294 6.75 28.81 -5.37
N GLU A 295 6.62 27.48 -5.37
CA GLU A 295 7.44 26.58 -4.54
C GLU A 295 8.33 25.64 -5.36
N GLY A 296 8.25 25.71 -6.68
CA GLY A 296 9.01 24.81 -7.57
C GLY A 296 10.51 25.06 -7.50
N CYS A 297 11.31 24.00 -7.56
CA CYS A 297 12.76 24.12 -7.70
C CYS A 297 13.11 24.74 -9.05
N ILE A 298 13.77 25.89 -9.05
CA ILE A 298 14.15 26.63 -10.27
C ILE A 298 15.53 26.24 -10.83
N GLY A 299 16.20 25.26 -10.22
CA GLY A 299 17.49 24.77 -10.71
C GLY A 299 18.66 25.76 -10.54
N CYS A 300 18.58 26.73 -9.61
CA CYS A 300 19.60 27.76 -9.42
C CYS A 300 20.98 27.24 -8.99
N GLY A 301 21.06 26.06 -8.37
CA GLY A 301 22.33 25.47 -7.92
C GLY A 301 22.75 25.82 -6.49
N ASP A 302 22.12 26.79 -5.82
CA ASP A 302 22.58 27.27 -4.49
C ASP A 302 22.70 26.14 -3.45
N CYS A 303 21.72 25.24 -3.42
CA CYS A 303 21.74 24.09 -2.52
C CYS A 303 22.90 23.12 -2.83
N ALA A 304 23.27 22.95 -4.10
CA ALA A 304 24.38 22.11 -4.52
C ALA A 304 25.72 22.74 -4.15
N SER A 305 25.90 24.03 -4.44
CA SER A 305 27.13 24.77 -4.13
C SER A 305 27.43 24.86 -2.63
N ASN A 306 26.40 24.79 -1.79
CA ASN A 306 26.54 24.91 -0.33
C ASN A 306 26.36 23.58 0.41
N CYS A 307 26.23 22.44 -0.30
CA CYS A 307 26.12 21.15 0.37
C CYS A 307 27.48 20.73 0.93
N PRO A 308 27.67 20.64 2.26
CA PRO A 308 28.97 20.30 2.85
C PRO A 308 29.42 18.88 2.49
N ASN A 309 28.46 17.99 2.21
CA ASN A 309 28.71 16.58 1.95
C ASN A 309 28.70 16.25 0.45
N GLY A 310 28.52 17.24 -0.43
CA GLY A 310 28.44 17.03 -1.88
C GLY A 310 27.24 16.17 -2.33
N ALA A 311 26.21 16.04 -1.50
CA ALA A 311 25.06 15.15 -1.74
C ALA A 311 24.07 15.65 -2.80
N ILE A 312 24.25 16.85 -3.37
CA ILE A 312 23.26 17.48 -4.23
C ILE A 312 23.85 17.80 -5.59
N THR A 313 23.16 17.41 -6.65
CA THR A 313 23.50 17.73 -8.05
C THR A 313 22.32 18.41 -8.74
N ILE A 314 22.59 19.17 -9.81
CA ILE A 314 21.53 19.72 -10.67
C ILE A 314 21.38 18.84 -11.91
N LYS A 315 20.19 18.29 -12.14
CA LYS A 315 19.82 17.48 -13.32
C LYS A 315 18.46 17.93 -13.82
N ASP A 316 18.31 18.06 -15.14
CA ASP A 316 17.03 18.41 -15.79
C ASP A 316 16.33 19.62 -15.16
N LEU A 317 17.11 20.67 -14.86
CA LEU A 317 16.62 21.91 -14.23
C LEU A 317 16.08 21.73 -12.80
N HIS A 318 16.51 20.67 -12.08
CA HIS A 318 16.17 20.37 -10.70
C HIS A 318 17.37 19.97 -9.86
N ALA A 319 17.32 20.28 -8.57
CA ALA A 319 18.17 19.62 -7.60
C ALA A 319 17.75 18.14 -7.45
N VAL A 320 18.76 17.26 -7.37
CA VAL A 320 18.63 15.84 -7.06
C VAL A 320 19.55 15.56 -5.88
N ILE A 321 19.00 14.94 -4.83
CA ILE A 321 19.72 14.62 -3.60
C ILE A 321 20.05 13.14 -3.59
N ASP A 322 21.33 12.83 -3.40
CA ASP A 322 21.79 11.50 -3.03
C ASP A 322 21.53 11.27 -1.54
N THR A 323 20.57 10.39 -1.24
CA THR A 323 20.17 10.09 0.14
C THR A 323 21.22 9.31 0.92
N THR A 324 22.25 8.76 0.25
CA THR A 324 23.35 8.04 0.91
C THR A 324 24.43 8.99 1.44
N LEU A 325 24.56 10.18 0.85
CA LEU A 325 25.51 11.21 1.28
C LEU A 325 24.87 12.30 2.15
N CYS A 326 23.54 12.41 2.11
CA CYS A 326 22.80 13.43 2.85
C CYS A 326 22.73 13.10 4.34
N GLU A 327 23.35 13.92 5.19
CA GLU A 327 23.27 13.80 6.65
C GLU A 327 22.15 14.63 7.26
N ASN A 328 21.20 15.07 6.44
CA ASN A 328 20.04 15.84 6.88
C ASN A 328 20.37 17.17 7.62
N CYS A 329 21.54 17.78 7.39
CA CYS A 329 22.06 18.96 8.13
C CYS A 329 21.35 20.32 7.93
N SER A 330 20.32 20.38 7.08
CA SER A 330 19.46 21.55 6.82
C SER A 330 20.06 22.76 6.10
N VAL A 331 21.37 22.75 5.78
CA VAL A 331 22.02 23.83 5.02
C VAL A 331 21.29 24.12 3.70
N CYS A 332 20.96 23.09 2.93
CA CYS A 332 20.28 23.25 1.64
C CYS A 332 18.87 23.87 1.79
N SER A 333 18.15 23.56 2.86
CA SER A 333 16.82 24.14 3.13
C SER A 333 16.91 25.64 3.41
N TYR A 334 17.93 26.09 4.14
CA TYR A 334 18.15 27.52 4.39
C TYR A 334 18.55 28.29 3.12
N MET A 335 19.25 27.65 2.18
CA MET A 335 19.66 28.27 0.92
C MET A 335 18.52 28.34 -0.11
N CYS A 336 17.47 27.52 0.04
CA CYS A 336 16.43 27.41 -0.96
C CYS A 336 15.43 28.56 -0.89
N SER A 337 15.45 29.44 -1.89
CA SER A 337 14.49 30.53 -2.05
C SER A 337 13.06 30.09 -2.41
N ARG A 338 12.82 28.78 -2.62
CA ARG A 338 11.56 28.21 -3.15
C ARG A 338 10.92 27.17 -2.23
N THR A 339 11.48 26.91 -1.04
CA THR A 339 11.07 25.84 -0.10
C THR A 339 10.89 24.43 -0.70
N ALA A 340 11.49 24.18 -1.86
CA ALA A 340 11.32 22.94 -2.63
C ALA A 340 11.94 21.70 -1.94
N LEU A 341 12.77 21.90 -0.92
CA LEU A 341 13.46 20.85 -0.17
C LEU A 341 12.63 20.44 1.05
N VAL A 342 12.16 19.20 1.05
CA VAL A 342 11.36 18.63 2.12
C VAL A 342 12.21 17.63 2.90
N GLU A 343 12.18 17.77 4.21
CA GLU A 343 12.83 16.84 5.13
C GLU A 343 11.99 15.58 5.31
N MET A 344 12.65 14.42 5.20
CA MET A 344 12.11 13.12 5.57
C MET A 344 12.55 12.82 7.00
N VAL A 345 11.69 13.16 7.95
CA VAL A 345 11.93 12.83 9.36
C VAL A 345 11.76 11.32 9.53
N VAL A 346 12.75 10.69 10.14
CA VAL A 346 12.70 9.29 10.58
C VAL A 346 12.98 9.23 12.08
N PRO A 347 12.46 8.22 12.81
CA PRO A 347 12.77 8.03 14.22
C PRO A 347 14.27 7.91 14.48
N GLU A 348 14.73 8.40 15.63
CA GLU A 348 16.14 8.32 16.04
C GLU A 348 16.68 6.89 15.97
N ALA A 349 15.85 5.90 16.33
CA ALA A 349 16.19 4.49 16.24
C ALA A 349 16.64 4.05 14.84
N ASN A 350 16.04 4.60 13.77
CA ASN A 350 16.45 4.28 12.40
C ASN A 350 17.86 4.80 12.10
N TYR A 351 18.20 6.01 12.57
CA TYR A 351 19.56 6.55 12.43
C TYR A 351 20.58 5.68 13.18
N LEU A 352 20.27 5.31 14.43
CA LEU A 352 21.13 4.46 15.26
C LEU A 352 21.33 3.08 14.66
N GLN A 353 20.25 2.46 14.14
CA GLN A 353 20.32 1.16 13.50
C GLN A 353 21.21 1.21 12.25
N ARG A 354 21.04 2.20 11.37
CA ARG A 354 21.86 2.36 10.17
C ARG A 354 23.33 2.57 10.51
N LYS A 355 23.62 3.46 11.46
CA LYS A 355 24.98 3.69 11.97
C LYS A 355 25.61 2.41 12.52
N ALA A 356 24.85 1.60 13.26
CA ALA A 356 25.32 0.31 13.77
C ALA A 356 25.57 -0.73 12.67
N LEU A 357 24.79 -0.68 11.58
CA LEU A 357 24.95 -1.52 10.40
C LEU A 357 26.05 -1.02 9.44
N GLY A 358 26.64 0.15 9.68
CA GLY A 358 27.67 0.75 8.82
C GLY A 358 27.15 1.19 7.45
N ILE A 359 25.85 1.52 7.36
CA ILE A 359 25.15 1.95 6.14
C ILE A 359 24.51 3.33 6.25
#